data_AF-A0A7R9Z0R4-F1
#
_entry.id   AF-A0A7R9Z0R4-F1
#
_cell.length_a   1.000
_cell.length_b   1.000
_cell.length_c   1.000
_cell.angle_alpha   90.00
_cell.angle_beta   90.00
_cell.angle_gamma   90.00
#
_symmetry.space_group_name_H-M   'P 1'
#
loop_
_entity.id
_entity.type
_entity.pdbx_description
1 polymer ?
#
loop_
_entity_poly.entity_id
_entity_poly.type
_entity_poly.pdbx_seq_one_letter_code
_entity_poly.pdbx_strand_id
1 'polypeptide(L)'
;NLFEYPKGTKLAGDGQGGVWALCNTRGTHDQWRLWHAHKNGQEYDLYAFPSTSQLAGDGCGGVWVLCSTKDLEGGQIKDCLWHVDKNRERNKYEYPAGSKLIGD
;
A
#
# COMPACT_ATOMS: atom_id res chain seq x y z
N ASN A 1 -12.16 -20.15 -6.84
CA ASN A 1 -11.44 -19.31 -7.81
C ASN A 1 -10.60 -18.35 -6.97
N LEU A 2 -9.28 -18.55 -6.92
CA LEU A 2 -8.38 -17.67 -6.17
C LEU A 2 -8.41 -16.29 -6.86
N PHE A 3 -8.51 -15.24 -6.06
CA PHE A 3 -8.75 -13.86 -6.48
C PHE A 3 -7.88 -13.42 -7.66
N GLU A 4 -8.50 -12.94 -8.74
CA GLU A 4 -7.80 -12.39 -9.90
C GLU A 4 -7.41 -10.94 -9.62
N TYR A 5 -6.11 -10.69 -9.47
CA TYR A 5 -5.59 -9.33 -9.34
C TYR A 5 -5.25 -8.75 -10.73
N PRO A 6 -5.69 -7.53 -11.05
CA PRO A 6 -5.40 -6.90 -12.33
C PRO A 6 -3.90 -6.77 -12.63
N LYS A 7 -3.55 -6.67 -13.92
CA LYS A 7 -2.19 -6.37 -14.35
C LYS A 7 -1.70 -5.06 -13.71
N GLY A 8 -0.47 -5.07 -13.21
CA GLY A 8 0.14 -3.91 -12.55
C GLY A 8 -0.11 -3.86 -11.03
N THR A 9 -0.80 -4.84 -10.47
CA THR A 9 -0.89 -5.02 -9.02
C THR A 9 0.49 -5.06 -8.39
N LYS A 10 0.68 -4.30 -7.31
CA LYS A 10 1.90 -4.37 -6.49
C LYS A 10 1.65 -5.27 -5.31
N LEU A 11 2.62 -6.14 -5.02
CA LEU A 11 2.53 -7.14 -3.97
C LEU A 11 3.66 -6.97 -2.97
N ALA A 12 3.36 -7.19 -1.69
CA ALA A 12 4.34 -7.30 -0.62
C ALA A 12 3.92 -8.44 0.33
N GLY A 13 4.83 -9.36 0.62
CA GLY A 13 4.58 -10.39 1.63
C GLY A 13 4.48 -9.76 3.02
N ASP A 14 3.57 -10.24 3.86
CA ASP A 14 3.42 -9.71 5.23
C ASP A 14 4.34 -10.38 6.26
N GLY A 15 5.09 -11.42 5.87
CA GLY A 15 5.97 -12.20 6.76
C GLY A 15 5.26 -13.23 7.65
N GLN A 16 3.93 -13.31 7.64
CA GLN A 16 3.11 -14.22 8.44
C GLN A 16 2.24 -15.18 7.60
N GLY A 17 2.45 -15.19 6.29
CA GLY A 17 1.72 -16.06 5.37
C GLY A 17 0.48 -15.41 4.75
N GLY A 18 0.43 -14.08 4.76
CA GLY A 18 -0.44 -13.28 3.92
C GLY A 18 0.36 -12.41 2.94
N VAL A 19 -0.40 -11.67 2.14
CA VAL A 19 0.12 -10.76 1.12
C VAL A 19 -0.71 -9.48 1.12
N TRP A 20 -0.02 -8.36 0.97
CA TRP A 20 -0.62 -7.07 0.69
C TRP A 20 -0.63 -6.82 -0.81
N ALA A 21 -1.77 -6.42 -1.34
CA ALA A 21 -1.98 -6.16 -2.76
C ALA A 21 -2.53 -4.76 -3.00
N LEU A 22 -1.77 -3.89 -3.66
CA LEU A 22 -2.25 -2.59 -4.12
C LEU A 22 -2.66 -2.70 -5.59
N CYS A 23 -3.95 -2.59 -5.87
CA CYS A 23 -4.50 -2.81 -7.20
C CYS A 23 -5.77 -1.99 -7.48
N ASN A 24 -6.08 -1.84 -8.76
CA ASN A 24 -7.30 -1.16 -9.23
C ASN A 24 -8.46 -2.16 -9.39
N THR A 25 -9.16 -2.45 -8.30
CA THR A 25 -10.28 -3.41 -8.31
C THR A 25 -11.60 -2.83 -8.80
N ARG A 26 -11.70 -1.50 -8.97
CA ARG A 26 -12.95 -0.82 -9.37
C ARG A 26 -12.95 -0.31 -10.82
N GLY A 27 -11.89 -0.58 -11.58
CA GLY A 27 -11.80 -0.27 -13.01
C GLY A 27 -11.72 1.23 -13.34
N THR A 28 -11.58 2.11 -12.34
CA THR A 28 -11.38 3.56 -12.56
C THR A 28 -9.95 3.93 -12.16
N HIS A 29 -9.28 4.75 -12.97
CA HIS A 29 -7.83 5.01 -12.85
C HIS A 29 -7.39 5.53 -11.46
N ASP A 30 -8.32 6.13 -10.71
CA ASP A 30 -8.04 6.78 -9.42
C ASP A 30 -8.47 5.97 -8.20
N GLN A 31 -8.90 4.71 -8.36
CA GLN A 31 -9.43 3.89 -7.25
C GLN A 31 -8.55 2.68 -6.94
N TRP A 32 -7.26 2.93 -6.73
CA TRP A 32 -6.35 1.90 -6.23
C TRP A 32 -6.59 1.66 -4.74
N ARG A 33 -6.79 0.40 -4.40
CA ARG A 33 -7.11 -0.06 -3.04
C ARG A 33 -6.01 -1.00 -2.57
N LEU A 34 -5.65 -0.86 -1.30
CA LEU A 34 -4.74 -1.75 -0.61
C LEU A 34 -5.56 -2.85 0.06
N TRP A 35 -5.32 -4.07 -0.37
CA TRP A 35 -5.95 -5.29 0.11
C TRP A 35 -4.96 -6.11 0.94
N HIS A 36 -5.46 -6.84 1.92
CA HIS A 36 -4.71 -7.88 2.62
C HIS A 36 -5.41 -9.22 2.41
N ALA A 37 -4.68 -10.19 1.86
CA ALA A 37 -5.14 -11.56 1.69
C ALA A 37 -4.31 -12.48 2.57
N HIS A 38 -4.96 -13.35 3.33
CA HIS A 38 -4.32 -14.29 4.24
C HIS A 38 -4.57 -15.74 3.80
N LYS A 39 -3.59 -16.63 4.05
CA LYS A 39 -3.65 -18.05 3.63
C LYS A 39 -4.85 -18.86 4.14
N ASN A 40 -5.57 -18.36 5.15
CA ASN A 40 -6.80 -18.99 5.64
C ASN A 40 -8.06 -18.59 4.82
N GLY A 41 -7.90 -17.85 3.73
CA GLY A 41 -8.98 -17.44 2.84
C GLY A 41 -9.67 -16.13 3.23
N GLN A 42 -9.15 -15.40 4.22
CA GLN A 42 -9.64 -14.06 4.56
C GLN A 42 -9.02 -13.02 3.64
N GLU A 43 -9.83 -12.09 3.15
CA GLU A 43 -9.41 -10.94 2.36
C GLU A 43 -10.12 -9.68 2.86
N TYR A 44 -9.39 -8.56 2.93
CA TYR A 44 -9.89 -7.27 3.39
C TYR A 44 -9.44 -6.17 2.43
N ASP A 45 -10.37 -5.30 2.01
CA ASP A 45 -10.04 -4.01 1.39
C ASP A 45 -9.97 -2.94 2.48
N LEU A 46 -8.80 -2.35 2.68
CA LEU A 46 -8.55 -1.57 3.88
C LEU A 46 -8.49 -0.08 3.56
N TYR A 47 -7.57 0.32 2.68
CA TYR A 47 -7.24 1.73 2.47
C TYR A 47 -7.06 2.07 0.99
N ALA A 48 -7.14 3.37 0.66
CA ALA A 48 -6.91 3.86 -0.69
C ALA A 48 -5.52 4.51 -0.76
N PHE A 49 -4.76 4.13 -1.79
CA PHE A 49 -3.44 4.71 -2.05
C PHE A 49 -3.27 4.98 -3.53
N PRO A 50 -2.53 6.03 -3.93
CA PRO A 50 -2.26 6.30 -5.33
C PRO A 50 -1.63 5.12 -6.06
N SER A 51 -1.91 5.01 -7.36
CA SER A 51 -1.35 3.98 -8.24
C SER A 51 0.18 4.00 -8.34
N THR A 52 0.83 5.09 -7.96
CA THR A 52 2.28 5.28 -7.94
C THR A 52 2.94 4.81 -6.64
N SER A 53 2.15 4.46 -5.62
CA SER A 53 2.69 4.10 -4.29
C SER A 53 3.54 2.84 -4.34
N GLN A 54 4.56 2.77 -3.50
CA GLN A 54 5.45 1.62 -3.34
C GLN A 54 5.10 0.84 -2.08
N LEU A 55 5.34 -0.47 -2.07
CA LEU A 55 5.07 -1.35 -0.94
C LEU A 55 6.35 -2.06 -0.49
N ALA A 56 6.50 -2.24 0.82
CA ALA A 56 7.46 -3.16 1.42
C ALA A 56 6.83 -3.83 2.64
N GLY A 57 6.91 -5.16 2.73
CA GLY A 57 6.42 -5.88 3.91
C GLY A 57 7.20 -5.46 5.15
N ASP A 58 6.56 -5.43 6.31
CA ASP A 58 7.25 -5.17 7.58
C ASP A 58 7.77 -6.45 8.27
N GLY A 59 7.53 -7.62 7.67
CA GLY A 59 7.87 -8.93 8.22
C GLY A 59 7.03 -9.37 9.42
N CYS A 60 6.12 -8.52 9.90
CA CYS A 60 5.36 -8.64 11.14
C CYS A 60 3.84 -8.54 10.91
N GLY A 61 3.35 -8.87 9.71
CA GLY A 61 1.94 -8.89 9.34
C GLY A 61 1.41 -7.58 8.76
N GLY A 62 2.25 -6.55 8.65
CA GLY A 62 1.92 -5.25 8.07
C GLY A 62 2.70 -4.94 6.80
N VAL A 63 2.51 -3.71 6.32
CA VAL A 63 3.16 -3.19 5.11
C VAL A 63 3.48 -1.72 5.29
N TRP A 64 4.64 -1.33 4.79
CA TRP A 64 5.05 0.05 4.57
C TRP A 64 4.58 0.51 3.19
N VAL A 65 3.95 1.68 3.13
CA VAL A 65 3.45 2.28 1.90
C VAL A 65 4.07 3.66 1.73
N LEU A 66 4.87 3.85 0.69
CA LEU A 66 5.40 5.15 0.32
C LEU A 66 4.57 5.74 -0.81
N CYS A 67 3.95 6.90 -0.60
CA CYS A 67 3.12 7.55 -1.61
C CYS A 67 3.34 9.07 -1.65
N SER A 68 3.25 9.64 -2.86
CA SER A 68 3.35 11.09 -3.03
C SER A 68 2.05 11.76 -2.60
N THR A 69 2.16 12.73 -1.71
CA THR A 69 1.06 13.56 -1.21
C THR A 69 1.37 15.02 -1.50
N LYS A 70 0.33 15.81 -1.79
CA LYS A 70 0.47 17.27 -1.87
C LYS A 70 0.43 17.83 -0.46
N ASP A 71 1.44 18.63 -0.10
CA ASP A 71 1.39 19.43 1.12
C ASP A 71 0.21 20.42 1.01
N LEU A 72 -0.60 20.49 2.06
CA LEU A 72 -1.79 21.34 2.12
C LEU A 72 -1.41 22.83 2.24
N GLU A 73 -0.23 23.15 2.78
CA GLU A 73 0.12 24.54 3.10
C GLU A 73 1.00 25.23 2.04
N GLY A 74 1.57 24.48 1.08
CA GLY A 74 2.51 25.06 0.11
C GLY A 74 2.49 24.47 -1.29
N GLY A 75 1.62 23.50 -1.58
CA GLY A 75 1.55 22.85 -2.89
C GLY A 75 2.80 22.06 -3.30
N GLN A 76 3.80 21.97 -2.42
CA GLN A 76 4.98 21.16 -2.64
C GLN A 76 4.60 19.67 -2.57
N ILE A 77 5.08 18.89 -3.55
CA ILE A 77 4.93 17.45 -3.53
C ILE A 77 5.96 16.90 -2.52
N LYS A 78 5.50 16.06 -1.59
CA LYS A 78 6.33 15.30 -0.66
C LYS A 78 5.93 13.83 -0.75
N ASP A 79 6.83 12.94 -0.37
CA ASP A 79 6.50 11.52 -0.22
C ASP A 79 6.24 11.23 1.25
N CYS A 80 5.08 10.65 1.57
CA CYS A 80 4.74 10.21 2.92
C CYS A 80 4.89 8.70 3.04
N LEU A 81 5.50 8.26 4.13
CA LEU A 81 5.62 6.85 4.50
C LEU A 81 4.56 6.50 5.54
N TRP A 82 3.70 5.58 5.15
CA TRP A 82 2.61 5.05 5.97
C TRP A 82 2.95 3.64 6.42
N HIS A 83 2.56 3.29 7.63
CA HIS A 83 2.53 1.91 8.11
C HIS A 83 1.08 1.45 8.18
N VAL A 84 0.81 0.28 7.61
CA VAL A 84 -0.52 -0.31 7.56
C VAL A 84 -0.48 -1.71 8.18
N ASP A 85 -1.39 -1.95 9.11
CA ASP A 85 -1.71 -3.28 9.62
C ASP A 85 -3.21 -3.56 9.47
N LYS A 86 -3.65 -4.79 9.78
CA LYS A 86 -5.06 -5.21 9.64
C LYS A 86 -6.07 -4.35 10.43
N ASN A 87 -5.62 -3.54 11.37
CA ASN A 87 -6.46 -2.73 12.25
C ASN A 87 -6.40 -1.23 11.92
N ARG A 88 -5.34 -0.73 11.27
CA ARG A 88 -5.13 0.70 11.04
C ARG A 88 -4.05 1.04 10.01
N GLU A 89 -4.17 2.22 9.43
CA GLU A 89 -3.08 2.95 8.77
C GLU A 89 -2.58 4.11 9.64
N ARG A 90 -1.28 4.41 9.55
CA ARG A 90 -0.64 5.51 10.25
C ARG A 90 0.39 6.18 9.36
N ASN A 91 0.25 7.48 9.14
CA ASN A 91 1.36 8.29 8.62
C ASN A 91 2.46 8.33 9.68
N LYS A 92 3.70 8.01 9.28
CA LYS A 92 4.84 7.96 10.19
C LYS A 92 5.87 9.02 9.88
N TYR A 93 6.20 9.23 8.60
CA TYR A 93 7.33 10.07 8.19
C TYR A 93 7.07 10.76 6.85
N GLU A 94 7.67 11.93 6.69
CA GLU A 94 7.72 12.67 5.42
C GLU A 94 9.14 12.63 4.83
N TYR A 95 9.21 12.57 3.51
CA TYR A 95 10.44 12.54 2.74
C TYR A 95 10.35 13.50 1.54
N PRO A 96 11.51 13.96 1.01
CA PRO A 96 11.55 14.69 -0.25
C PRO A 96 10.91 13.89 -1.39
N ALA A 97 10.31 14.61 -2.35
CA ALA A 97 9.71 13.98 -3.53
C ALA A 97 10.74 13.17 -4.34
N GLY A 98 10.29 12.02 -4.85
CA GLY A 98 11.11 11.10 -5.63
C GLY A 98 11.87 10.09 -4.77
N SER A 99 11.53 9.99 -3.48
CA SER A 99 12.06 8.98 -2.58
C SER A 99 11.63 7.58 -3.02
N LYS A 100 12.44 6.58 -2.66
CA LYS A 100 12.18 5.18 -2.98
C LYS A 100 12.09 4.35 -1.72
N LEU A 101 11.15 3.42 -1.71
CA LEU A 101 11.00 2.44 -0.67
C LEU A 101 11.74 1.17 -1.09
N ILE A 102 12.57 0.66 -0.19
CA ILE A 102 13.27 -0.61 -0.35
C ILE A 102 12.92 -1.44 0.88
N GLY A 103 12.52 -2.69 0.67
CA GLY A 103 12.31 -3.65 1.74
C GLY A 103 13.62 -4.30 2.17
N ASP A 104 13.65 -4.82 3.39
CA ASP A 104 14.79 -5.53 3.96
C ASP A 104 15.05 -6.90 3.32
#